data_AF-A0A223AT98-F1
#
_entry.id   AF-A0A223AT98-F1
#
_cell.length_a   1.000
_cell.length_b   1.000
_cell.length_c   1.000
_cell.angle_alpha   90.00
_cell.angle_beta   90.00
_cell.angle_gamma   90.00
#
_symmetry.space_group_name_H-M   'P 1'
#
loop_
_entity.id
_entity.type
_entity.pdbx_description
1 polymer ?
#
loop_
_entity_poly.entity_id
_entity_poly.type
_entity_poly.pdbx_seq_one_letter_code
_entity_poly.pdbx_strand_id
1 'polypeptide(L)'
;MDAIRKKYTIISILIISISIFTIIIKTHYNQYKKEESRVVSDNMKIAFLFEVNPNNGKWLKGRNTDIIIEEFNKKGCKITFRDIQNTKVYYNDVKGNQDALESRKKIFEAIKKYKEVEKTGDIGIGALHTYISKELDNWIPE
;
A
#
# COMPACT_ATOMS: atom_id res chain seq x y z
N MET A 1 5.16 -19.78 53.61
CA MET A 1 5.79 -18.71 52.82
C MET A 1 5.57 -17.39 53.55
N ASP A 2 6.64 -16.69 53.92
CA ASP A 2 6.57 -15.51 54.80
C ASP A 2 5.81 -14.33 54.14
N ALA A 3 5.10 -13.52 54.93
CA ALA A 3 4.19 -12.48 54.46
C ALA A 3 4.91 -11.42 53.60
N ILE A 4 6.17 -11.14 53.94
CA ILE A 4 7.05 -10.24 53.19
C ILE A 4 7.38 -10.84 51.83
N ARG A 5 7.74 -12.14 51.78
CA ARG A 5 8.07 -12.85 50.53
C ARG A 5 6.87 -12.88 49.57
N LYS A 6 5.66 -13.09 50.09
CA LYS A 6 4.41 -13.05 49.30
C LYS A 6 4.15 -11.68 48.67
N LYS A 7 4.40 -10.58 49.40
CA LYS A 7 4.27 -9.21 48.87
C LYS A 7 5.25 -8.94 47.72
N TYR A 8 6.53 -9.31 47.88
CA TYR A 8 7.53 -9.15 46.82
C TYR A 8 7.20 -9.99 45.58
N THR A 9 6.73 -11.24 45.74
CA THR A 9 6.27 -12.06 44.60
C THR A 9 5.14 -11.40 43.83
N ILE A 10 4.14 -10.83 44.53
CA ILE A 10 3.02 -10.13 43.89
C ILE A 10 3.50 -8.89 43.13
N ILE A 11 4.37 -8.08 43.74
CA ILE A 11 4.95 -6.89 43.10
C ILE A 11 5.76 -7.27 41.85
N SER A 12 6.59 -8.32 41.93
CA SER A 12 7.37 -8.81 40.79
C SER A 12 6.49 -9.28 39.64
N ILE A 13 5.41 -10.01 39.92
CA ILE A 13 4.44 -10.44 38.90
C ILE A 13 3.78 -9.23 38.24
N LEU A 14 3.41 -8.20 39.02
CA LEU A 14 2.80 -6.99 38.50
C LEU A 14 3.76 -6.24 37.55
N ILE A 15 5.03 -6.08 37.93
CA ILE A 15 6.05 -5.43 37.09
C ILE A 15 6.25 -6.21 35.78
N ILE A 16 6.32 -7.54 35.85
CA ILE A 16 6.45 -8.39 34.66
C ILE A 16 5.22 -8.22 33.75
N SER A 17 4.01 -8.22 34.32
CA SER A 17 2.78 -8.05 33.54
C SER A 17 2.70 -6.71 32.80
N ILE A 18 3.11 -5.61 33.45
CA ILE A 18 3.15 -4.27 32.84
C ILE A 18 4.20 -4.25 31.72
N SER A 19 5.35 -4.89 31.93
CA SER A 19 6.42 -4.98 30.95
C SER A 19 5.98 -5.75 29.70
N ILE A 20 5.31 -6.89 29.87
CA ILE A 20 4.75 -7.67 28.75
C ILE A 20 3.70 -6.85 27.99
N PHE A 21 2.80 -6.17 28.71
CA PHE A 21 1.75 -5.37 28.11
C PHE A 21 2.30 -4.21 27.26
N THR A 22 3.31 -3.51 27.75
CA THR A 22 3.98 -2.43 26.99
C THR A 22 4.68 -2.95 25.73
N ILE A 23 5.30 -4.14 25.77
CA ILE A 23 5.89 -4.79 24.60
C ILE A 23 4.83 -5.11 23.55
N ILE A 24 3.68 -5.65 23.97
CA ILE A 24 2.56 -5.98 23.07
C ILE A 24 2.04 -4.71 22.39
N ILE A 25 1.78 -3.64 23.15
CA ILE A 25 1.32 -2.36 22.61
C ILE A 25 2.33 -1.82 21.58
N LYS A 26 3.62 -1.80 21.92
CA LYS A 26 4.67 -1.31 21.02
C LYS A 26 4.73 -2.13 19.73
N THR A 27 4.57 -3.44 19.82
CA THR A 27 4.57 -4.33 18.66
C THR A 27 3.39 -4.04 17.74
N HIS A 28 2.18 -3.93 18.29
CA HIS A 28 0.98 -3.58 17.51
C HIS A 28 1.09 -2.19 16.89
N TYR A 29 1.59 -1.19 17.62
CA TYR A 29 1.82 0.15 17.10
C TYR A 29 2.81 0.16 15.94
N ASN A 30 3.92 -0.57 16.07
CA ASN A 30 4.92 -0.68 15.01
C ASN A 30 4.35 -1.37 13.76
N GLN A 31 3.55 -2.42 13.93
CA GLN A 31 2.85 -3.08 12.83
C GLN A 31 1.87 -2.14 12.14
N TYR A 32 1.03 -1.45 12.91
CA TYR A 32 0.11 -0.42 12.41
C TYR A 32 0.87 0.62 11.57
N LYS A 33 1.98 1.17 12.10
CA LYS A 33 2.76 2.19 11.38
C LYS A 33 3.39 1.66 10.10
N LYS A 34 3.86 0.42 10.11
CA LYS A 34 4.42 -0.23 8.92
C LYS A 34 3.35 -0.42 7.83
N GLU A 35 2.15 -0.86 8.20
CA GLU A 35 1.06 -1.04 7.24
C GLU A 35 0.50 0.29 6.74
N GLU A 36 0.40 1.30 7.62
CA GLU A 36 0.01 2.67 7.25
C GLU A 36 0.97 3.25 6.21
N SER A 37 2.29 3.16 6.47
CA SER A 37 3.32 3.59 5.53
C SER A 37 3.22 2.87 4.19
N ARG A 38 2.92 1.56 4.19
CA ARG A 38 2.71 0.79 2.95
C ARG A 38 1.51 1.29 2.16
N VAL A 39 0.37 1.56 2.80
CA VAL A 39 -0.82 2.08 2.11
C VAL A 39 -0.56 3.47 1.51
N VAL A 40 0.13 4.33 2.26
CA VAL A 40 0.53 5.66 1.77
C VAL A 40 1.45 5.52 0.56
N SER A 41 2.44 4.63 0.64
CA SER A 41 3.32 4.32 -0.48
C SER A 41 2.52 3.85 -1.71
N ASP A 42 1.65 2.85 -1.54
CA ASP A 42 0.84 2.32 -2.62
C ASP A 42 -0.06 3.41 -3.25
N ASN A 43 -0.67 4.28 -2.44
CA ASN A 43 -1.48 5.40 -2.93
C ASN A 43 -0.65 6.35 -3.81
N MET A 44 0.55 6.70 -3.37
CA MET A 44 1.42 7.61 -4.09
C MET A 44 1.97 6.98 -5.38
N LYS A 45 2.32 5.69 -5.38
CA LYS A 45 2.69 4.93 -6.59
C LYS A 45 1.60 4.99 -7.66
N ILE A 46 0.36 4.72 -7.26
CA ILE A 46 -0.80 4.79 -8.15
C ILE A 46 -1.05 6.25 -8.57
N ALA A 47 -0.91 7.20 -7.64
CA ALA A 47 -1.13 8.61 -7.92
C ALA A 47 -0.16 9.14 -8.98
N PHE A 48 1.11 8.80 -8.83
CA PHE A 48 2.17 9.11 -9.75
C PHE A 48 1.94 8.45 -11.11
N LEU A 49 1.71 7.13 -11.14
CA LEU A 49 1.49 6.39 -12.37
C LEU A 49 0.39 7.02 -13.24
N PHE A 50 -0.77 7.29 -12.64
CA PHE A 50 -1.91 7.81 -13.38
C PHE A 50 -1.95 9.35 -13.44
N GLU A 51 -0.94 10.04 -12.90
CA GLU A 51 -0.88 11.50 -12.79
C GLU A 51 -2.13 12.12 -12.14
N VAL A 52 -2.77 11.40 -11.21
CA VAL A 52 -4.01 11.86 -10.59
C VAL A 52 -3.70 12.92 -9.53
N ASN A 53 -4.49 13.99 -9.51
CA ASN A 53 -4.26 15.10 -8.60
C ASN A 53 -4.53 14.67 -7.14
N PRO A 54 -3.51 14.72 -6.24
CA PRO A 54 -3.68 14.28 -4.86
C PRO A 54 -4.48 15.28 -4.00
N ASN A 55 -4.52 16.55 -4.38
CA ASN A 55 -4.97 17.67 -3.55
C ASN A 55 -6.51 17.80 -3.44
N ASN A 56 -7.27 17.12 -4.30
CA ASN A 56 -8.73 17.14 -4.24
C ASN A 56 -9.25 15.96 -3.42
N GLY A 57 -10.37 16.07 -2.71
CA GLY A 57 -10.91 14.98 -1.86
C GLY A 57 -11.11 13.64 -2.58
N LYS A 58 -11.22 13.63 -3.92
CA LYS A 58 -11.21 12.44 -4.79
C LYS A 58 -10.08 12.54 -5.81
N TRP A 59 -9.54 11.41 -6.24
CA TRP A 59 -8.61 11.41 -7.38
C TRP A 59 -9.35 11.89 -8.63
N LEU A 60 -8.84 12.97 -9.20
CA LEU A 60 -9.25 13.46 -10.51
C LEU A 60 -8.33 12.86 -11.57
N LYS A 61 -8.92 12.62 -12.74
CA LYS A 61 -8.22 12.01 -13.86
C LYS A 61 -7.03 12.90 -14.26
N GLY A 62 -5.84 12.30 -14.25
CA GLY A 62 -4.62 12.91 -14.77
C GLY A 62 -4.60 12.94 -16.29
N ARG A 63 -3.68 13.71 -16.86
CA ARG A 63 -3.59 13.91 -18.32
C ARG A 63 -3.38 12.59 -19.06
N ASN A 64 -2.52 11.73 -18.51
CA ASN A 64 -2.16 10.46 -19.14
C ASN A 64 -2.97 9.25 -18.62
N THR A 65 -3.92 9.44 -17.70
CA THR A 65 -4.66 8.33 -17.08
C THR A 65 -5.33 7.42 -18.12
N ASP A 66 -6.00 7.99 -19.12
CA ASP A 66 -6.75 7.20 -20.12
C ASP A 66 -5.82 6.38 -21.02
N ILE A 67 -4.69 6.95 -21.42
CA ILE A 67 -3.68 6.27 -22.23
C ILE A 67 -3.12 5.07 -21.45
N ILE A 68 -2.80 5.24 -20.17
CA ILE A 68 -2.25 4.16 -19.34
C ILE A 68 -3.29 3.05 -19.11
N ILE A 69 -4.56 3.43 -18.89
CA ILE A 69 -5.66 2.45 -18.81
C ILE A 69 -5.77 1.67 -20.12
N GLU A 70 -5.74 2.36 -21.26
CA GLU A 70 -5.81 1.73 -22.58
C GLU A 70 -4.67 0.74 -22.79
N GLU A 71 -3.43 1.12 -22.45
CA GLU A 71 -2.26 0.25 -22.57
C GLU A 71 -2.35 -0.98 -21.67
N PHE A 72 -2.77 -0.83 -20.40
CA PHE A 72 -3.02 -1.98 -19.54
C PHE A 72 -4.13 -2.89 -20.10
N ASN A 73 -5.19 -2.30 -20.66
CA ASN A 73 -6.31 -3.06 -21.20
C ASN A 73 -5.98 -3.78 -22.50
N LYS A 74 -5.12 -3.22 -23.37
CA LYS A 74 -4.55 -3.92 -24.54
C LYS A 74 -3.78 -5.18 -24.14
N LYS A 75 -3.15 -5.17 -22.96
CA LYS A 75 -2.48 -6.35 -22.37
C LYS A 75 -3.45 -7.28 -21.62
N GLY A 76 -4.75 -7.10 -21.79
CA GLY A 76 -5.80 -7.92 -21.19
C GLY A 76 -6.03 -7.65 -19.70
N CYS A 77 -5.57 -6.51 -19.18
CA CYS A 77 -6.05 -6.02 -17.90
C CYS A 77 -7.48 -5.46 -18.09
N LYS A 78 -8.27 -5.34 -17.03
CA LYS A 78 -9.63 -4.77 -17.10
C LYS A 78 -9.75 -3.57 -16.18
N ILE A 79 -8.81 -2.62 -16.27
CA ILE A 79 -8.74 -1.45 -15.40
C ILE A 79 -9.73 -0.38 -15.87
N THR A 80 -10.38 0.26 -14.93
CA THR A 80 -11.23 1.43 -15.12
C THR A 80 -10.74 2.58 -14.25
N PHE A 81 -11.14 3.80 -14.58
CA PHE A 81 -10.85 4.95 -13.72
C PHE A 81 -11.52 4.83 -12.34
N ARG A 82 -12.64 4.11 -12.24
CA ARG A 82 -13.30 3.84 -10.96
C ARG A 82 -12.43 2.99 -10.04
N ASP A 83 -11.76 1.97 -10.57
CA ASP A 83 -10.80 1.16 -9.81
C ASP A 83 -9.70 2.06 -9.22
N ILE A 84 -9.16 2.97 -10.03
CA ILE A 84 -8.14 3.95 -9.60
C ILE A 84 -8.72 4.78 -8.44
N GLN A 85 -9.87 5.43 -8.62
CA GLN A 85 -10.49 6.25 -7.56
C GLN A 85 -10.73 5.51 -6.25
N ASN A 86 -11.16 4.24 -6.30
CA ASN A 86 -11.42 3.43 -5.11
C ASN A 86 -10.17 3.19 -4.26
N THR A 87 -8.97 3.28 -4.84
CA THR A 87 -7.73 3.11 -4.08
C THR A 87 -7.33 4.35 -3.28
N LYS A 88 -7.98 5.51 -3.49
CA LYS A 88 -7.77 6.71 -2.66
C LYS A 88 -8.47 6.57 -1.30
N VAL A 89 -7.83 5.86 -0.39
CA VAL A 89 -8.30 5.66 0.99
C VAL A 89 -7.14 5.77 1.97
N TYR A 90 -7.41 6.25 3.18
CA TYR A 90 -6.46 6.22 4.29
C TYR A 90 -6.30 4.79 4.83
N TYR A 91 -5.19 4.47 5.52
CA TYR A 91 -4.97 3.13 6.06
C TYR A 91 -6.12 2.64 6.95
N ASN A 92 -6.64 3.51 7.82
CA ASN A 92 -7.78 3.19 8.68
C ASN A 92 -9.04 2.83 7.89
N ASP A 93 -9.21 3.39 6.70
CA ASP A 93 -10.36 3.13 5.82
C ASP A 93 -10.12 1.93 4.90
N VAL A 94 -8.87 1.58 4.60
CA VAL A 94 -8.53 0.35 3.86
C VAL A 94 -8.98 -0.87 4.64
N LYS A 95 -8.79 -0.85 5.96
CA LYS A 95 -9.08 -1.98 6.85
C LYS A 95 -10.60 -2.14 7.00
N GLY A 96 -11.20 -2.94 6.11
CA GLY A 96 -12.64 -3.18 6.03
C GLY A 96 -13.29 -2.67 4.74
N ASN A 97 -12.52 -2.05 3.83
CA ASN A 97 -13.00 -1.61 2.52
C ASN A 97 -12.55 -2.60 1.44
N GLN A 98 -13.43 -3.56 1.15
CA GLN A 98 -13.18 -4.61 0.18
C GLN A 98 -12.95 -4.04 -1.23
N ASP A 99 -13.73 -3.03 -1.64
CA ASP A 99 -13.59 -2.39 -2.96
C ASP A 99 -12.20 -1.78 -3.15
N ALA A 100 -11.69 -1.10 -2.12
CA ALA A 100 -10.36 -0.50 -2.15
C ALA A 100 -9.26 -1.57 -2.24
N LEU A 101 -9.40 -2.68 -1.51
CA LEU A 101 -8.45 -3.81 -1.54
C LEU A 101 -8.42 -4.49 -2.91
N GLU A 102 -9.60 -4.80 -3.47
CA GLU A 102 -9.72 -5.42 -4.79
C GLU A 102 -9.20 -4.51 -5.88
N SER A 103 -9.55 -3.22 -5.84
CA SER A 103 -9.07 -2.23 -6.80
C SER A 103 -7.54 -2.09 -6.75
N ARG A 104 -6.94 -2.07 -5.54
CA ARG A 104 -5.48 -2.05 -5.36
C ARG A 104 -4.83 -3.28 -5.99
N LYS A 105 -5.34 -4.47 -5.64
CA LYS A 105 -4.81 -5.74 -6.15
C LYS A 105 -4.83 -5.74 -7.67
N LYS A 106 -5.97 -5.35 -8.26
CA LYS A 106 -6.17 -5.28 -9.70
C LYS A 106 -5.17 -4.34 -10.39
N ILE A 107 -4.91 -3.15 -9.82
CA ILE A 107 -3.94 -2.19 -10.36
C ILE A 107 -2.51 -2.73 -10.27
N PHE A 108 -2.11 -3.28 -9.13
CA PHE A 108 -0.76 -3.83 -8.98
C PHE A 108 -0.51 -5.09 -9.81
N GLU A 109 -1.53 -5.91 -10.03
CA GLU A 109 -1.48 -7.03 -10.98
C GLU A 109 -1.30 -6.53 -12.42
N ALA A 110 -1.98 -5.46 -12.81
CA ALA A 110 -1.79 -4.85 -14.13
C ALA A 110 -0.37 -4.32 -14.33
N ILE A 111 0.17 -3.60 -13.33
CA ILE A 111 1.56 -3.13 -13.33
C ILE A 111 2.54 -4.30 -13.46
N LYS A 112 2.33 -5.37 -12.67
CA LYS A 112 3.17 -6.57 -12.72
C LYS A 112 3.12 -7.25 -14.09
N LYS A 113 1.92 -7.47 -14.63
CA LYS A 113 1.73 -8.09 -15.94
C LYS A 113 2.38 -7.29 -17.06
N TYR A 114 2.25 -5.96 -17.01
CA TYR A 114 2.88 -5.06 -17.97
C TYR A 114 4.42 -5.20 -17.94
N LYS A 115 5.04 -5.33 -16.76
CA LYS A 115 6.48 -5.58 -16.62
C LYS A 115 6.91 -6.95 -17.16
N GLU A 116 6.10 -8.00 -16.97
CA GLU A 116 6.44 -9.37 -17.36
C GLU A 116 6.36 -9.59 -18.88
N VAL A 117 5.33 -9.07 -19.53
CA VAL A 117 5.13 -9.19 -20.99
C VAL A 117 6.26 -8.53 -21.79
N GLU A 118 6.89 -7.50 -21.22
CA GLU A 118 7.97 -6.77 -21.89
C GLU A 118 9.35 -7.42 -21.76
N LYS A 119 9.58 -8.26 -20.75
CA LYS A 119 10.81 -9.06 -20.66
C LYS A 119 10.91 -10.13 -21.76
N THR A 120 9.80 -10.48 -22.42
CA THR A 120 9.70 -11.55 -23.43
C THR A 120 9.86 -11.11 -24.89
N GLY A 121 10.21 -9.84 -25.18
CA GLY A 121 10.81 -9.48 -26.47
C GLY A 121 9.96 -8.76 -27.51
N ASP A 122 8.84 -8.11 -27.15
CA ASP A 122 8.20 -7.13 -28.03
C ASP A 122 8.91 -5.77 -27.91
N ILE A 123 9.78 -5.46 -28.87
CA ILE A 123 10.70 -4.30 -28.90
C ILE A 123 9.96 -2.94 -29.10
N GLY A 124 8.63 -2.93 -29.15
CA GLY A 124 7.83 -1.78 -29.60
C GLY A 124 7.24 -0.85 -28.53
N ILE A 125 7.47 -1.07 -27.24
CA ILE A 125 6.75 -0.40 -26.15
C ILE A 125 7.82 0.09 -25.15
N GLY A 126 8.32 1.33 -25.18
CA GLY A 126 7.63 2.61 -25.13
C GLY A 126 7.79 3.18 -23.71
N ALA A 127 8.00 4.49 -23.56
CA ALA A 127 8.39 5.20 -22.33
C ALA A 127 7.71 4.75 -20.99
N LEU A 128 6.49 4.20 -21.04
CA LEU A 128 5.75 3.72 -19.88
C LEU A 128 6.44 2.58 -19.12
N HIS A 129 7.11 1.63 -19.77
CA HIS A 129 7.84 0.58 -19.06
C HIS A 129 9.09 1.11 -18.38
N THR A 130 9.84 1.97 -19.09
CA THR A 130 11.01 2.62 -18.51
C THR A 130 10.59 3.43 -17.28
N TYR A 131 9.46 4.12 -17.36
CA TYR A 131 8.86 4.86 -16.25
C TYR A 131 8.46 3.94 -15.09
N ILE A 132 7.74 2.84 -15.35
CA ILE A 132 7.33 1.87 -14.32
C ILE A 132 8.54 1.16 -13.67
N SER A 133 9.56 0.81 -14.44
CA SER A 133 10.73 0.06 -13.95
C SER A 133 11.79 0.97 -13.27
N LYS A 134 11.93 2.23 -13.70
CA LYS A 134 12.92 3.16 -13.09
C LYS A 134 12.34 3.98 -11.94
N GLU A 135 11.15 4.54 -12.13
CA GLU A 135 10.59 5.50 -11.18
C GLU A 135 9.83 4.79 -10.08
N LEU A 136 8.93 3.84 -10.44
CA LEU A 136 8.04 3.19 -9.48
C LEU A 136 8.72 2.16 -8.56
N ASP A 137 9.77 1.47 -9.04
CA ASP A 137 10.50 0.47 -8.26
C ASP A 137 11.53 1.09 -7.31
N ASN A 138 12.08 2.25 -7.67
CA ASN A 138 13.03 2.98 -6.82
C ASN A 138 12.36 4.02 -5.93
N TRP A 139 11.02 4.14 -5.99
CA TRP A 139 10.32 5.18 -5.24
C TRP A 139 10.27 4.87 -3.74
N ILE A 140 10.93 5.74 -2.98
CA ILE A 140 10.99 5.73 -1.52
C ILE A 140 10.02 6.82 -1.03
N PRO A 141 9.03 6.51 -0.17
CA PRO A 141 8.19 7.54 0.44
C PRO A 141 9.07 8.45 1.31
N GLU A 142 9.10 9.75 1.02
CA GLU A 142 9.70 10.76 1.90
C GLU A 142 8.94 10.89 3.22
#